data_AF-A0AAD4HFM9-F1
#
_entry.id   AF-A0AAD4HFM9-F1
#
_cell.length_a   1.000
_cell.length_b   1.000
_cell.length_c   1.000
_cell.angle_alpha   90.00
_cell.angle_beta   90.00
_cell.angle_gamma   90.00
#
_symmetry.space_group_name_H-M   'P 1'
#
loop_
_entity.id
_entity.type
_entity.pdbx_description
1 polymer ?
#
loop_
_entity_poly.entity_id
_entity_poly.type
_entity_poly.pdbx_seq_one_letter_code
_entity_poly.pdbx_strand_id
1 'polypeptide(L)'
;MPIKEEWDLLLPLLGSNAIKDPNDAQKILGVPDSMLELQGSNRDVILWLMEVTVSQHFGDIMRKIKEYMEKCEGPVMMIVIIICKARAYSSPEVTSSAGIWAKTHKTLLNLEEWQHDDDRPVDGLVQSVVPHRWMDRLDITVKVWLRHPDGHFSFDDANNLYGRSAQLTPEPCTGMAGLEAILKRGMVAIRDSIIDFVEKECEHSQEDLRALREWMPPTRIFNWDEIVDRVRKASLRDAHERYKVWHTANGGHR
;
A
#
# COMPACT_ATOMS: atom_id res chain seq x y z
N MET A 1 -7.32 13.21 -1.50
CA MET A 1 -6.17 14.16 -1.47
C MET A 1 -6.55 15.36 -2.33
N PRO A 2 -6.64 16.57 -1.76
CA PRO A 2 -6.94 17.80 -2.52
C PRO A 2 -5.74 18.34 -3.33
N ILE A 3 -4.58 17.65 -3.28
CA ILE A 3 -3.32 18.02 -3.95
C ILE A 3 -3.44 18.07 -5.48
N LYS A 4 -4.43 17.36 -6.05
CA LYS A 4 -4.55 17.20 -7.50
C LYS A 4 -4.80 18.54 -8.21
N GLU A 5 -5.65 19.41 -7.66
CA GLU A 5 -6.06 20.63 -8.37
C GLU A 5 -4.96 21.69 -8.44
N GLU A 6 -4.09 21.80 -7.43
CA GLU A 6 -2.99 22.77 -7.41
C GLU A 6 -1.75 22.27 -8.17
N TRP A 7 -1.48 20.96 -8.17
CA TRP A 7 -0.27 20.41 -8.80
C TRP A 7 -0.47 20.12 -10.28
N ASP A 8 -1.68 19.74 -10.71
CA ASP A 8 -2.03 19.53 -12.12
C ASP A 8 -1.89 20.83 -12.95
N LEU A 9 -1.90 22.00 -12.29
CA LEU A 9 -1.70 23.31 -12.94
C LEU A 9 -0.23 23.62 -13.23
N LEU A 10 0.72 23.05 -12.48
CA LEU A 10 2.14 23.40 -12.56
C LEU A 10 2.95 22.38 -13.36
N LEU A 11 2.59 21.10 -13.29
CA LEU A 11 3.27 20.04 -14.03
C LEU A 11 2.25 18.95 -14.43
N PRO A 12 2.41 18.33 -15.61
CA PRO A 12 1.67 17.12 -15.94
C PRO A 12 2.18 15.98 -15.04
N LEU A 13 1.60 15.86 -13.85
CA LEU A 13 1.81 14.69 -12.99
C LEU A 13 1.10 13.51 -13.64
N LEU A 14 1.89 12.53 -14.08
CA LEU A 14 1.32 11.28 -14.56
C LEU A 14 1.40 10.21 -13.48
N GLY A 15 0.28 9.53 -13.28
CA GLY A 15 0.30 8.17 -12.76
C GLY A 15 0.72 7.24 -13.90
N SER A 16 2.03 7.11 -14.13
CA SER A 16 2.56 6.01 -14.95
C SER A 16 2.69 4.77 -14.06
N ASN A 17 2.41 3.60 -14.63
CA ASN A 17 2.56 2.34 -13.91
C ASN A 17 3.85 1.61 -14.27
N ALA A 18 4.71 2.16 -15.15
CA ALA A 18 5.88 1.45 -15.65
C ALA A 18 7.15 2.29 -15.57
N ILE A 19 8.19 1.70 -14.98
CA ILE A 19 9.55 2.19 -15.01
C ILE A 19 10.18 1.74 -16.32
N LYS A 20 10.67 2.68 -17.12
CA LYS A 20 11.32 2.41 -18.41
C LYS A 20 12.82 2.59 -18.32
N ASP A 21 13.56 1.89 -19.18
CA ASP A 21 14.99 2.08 -19.31
C ASP A 21 15.27 3.48 -19.90
N PRO A 22 16.09 4.33 -19.25
CA PRO A 22 16.38 5.67 -19.76
C PRO A 22 17.07 5.64 -21.13
N ASN A 23 17.69 4.51 -21.50
CA ASN A 23 18.33 4.33 -22.80
C ASN A 23 17.45 3.61 -23.82
N ASP A 24 16.31 3.06 -23.40
CA ASP A 24 15.37 2.33 -24.26
C ASP A 24 13.94 2.45 -23.73
N ALA A 25 13.20 3.42 -24.27
CA ALA A 25 11.83 3.73 -23.87
C ALA A 25 10.83 2.57 -24.11
N GLN A 26 11.17 1.56 -24.91
CA GLN A 26 10.33 0.36 -25.11
C GLN A 26 10.58 -0.71 -24.05
N LYS A 27 11.73 -0.68 -23.38
CA LYS A 27 12.10 -1.67 -22.38
C LYS A 27 11.55 -1.27 -21.02
N ILE A 28 10.55 -2.03 -20.57
CA ILE A 28 9.98 -1.90 -19.22
C ILE A 28 10.91 -2.61 -18.23
N LEU A 29 11.45 -1.84 -17.28
CA LEU A 29 12.29 -2.34 -16.19
C LEU A 29 11.46 -2.85 -15.01
N GLY A 30 10.24 -2.33 -14.85
CA GLY A 30 9.39 -2.64 -13.73
C GLY A 30 8.02 -1.99 -13.81
N VAL A 31 7.10 -2.49 -12.99
CA VAL A 31 5.75 -1.95 -12.84
C VAL A 31 5.49 -1.85 -11.33
N PRO A 32 5.75 -0.68 -10.70
CA PRO A 32 5.34 -0.44 -9.32
C PRO A 32 3.81 -0.34 -9.23
N ASP A 33 3.26 -0.60 -8.05
CA ASP A 33 1.81 -0.44 -7.83
C ASP A 33 1.37 1.02 -7.89
N SER A 34 2.26 1.95 -7.53
CA SER A 34 2.06 3.38 -7.75
C SER A 34 3.38 4.13 -7.88
N MET A 35 3.36 5.19 -8.68
CA MET A 35 4.51 6.05 -8.96
C MET A 35 4.05 7.48 -9.14
N LEU A 36 4.89 8.43 -8.70
CA LEU A 36 4.78 9.85 -9.05
C LEU A 36 5.99 10.23 -9.90
N GLU A 37 5.72 10.77 -11.07
CA GLU A 37 6.71 11.13 -12.07
C GLU A 37 6.45 12.55 -12.59
N LEU A 38 7.53 13.29 -12.80
CA LEU A 38 7.53 14.55 -13.54
C LEU A 38 7.97 14.29 -14.97
N GLN A 39 7.21 14.81 -15.93
CA GLN A 39 7.64 14.78 -17.32
C GLN A 39 8.49 15.99 -17.65
N GLY A 40 9.68 15.73 -18.19
CA GLY A 40 10.60 16.77 -18.67
C GLY A 40 10.80 16.73 -20.17
N SER A 41 11.36 17.82 -20.69
CA SER A 41 11.75 17.91 -22.11
C SER A 41 12.86 16.92 -22.47
N ASN A 42 13.79 16.70 -21.53
CA ASN A 42 14.97 15.85 -21.73
C ASN A 42 14.84 14.47 -21.10
N ARG A 43 14.18 14.38 -19.95
CA ARG A 43 13.99 13.13 -19.20
C ARG A 43 12.83 13.25 -18.22
N ASP A 44 12.19 12.11 -17.96
CA ASP A 44 11.23 11.98 -16.87
C ASP A 44 11.97 11.78 -15.53
N VAL A 45 11.41 12.30 -14.44
CA VAL A 45 11.98 12.22 -13.09
C VAL A 45 10.99 11.55 -12.16
N ILE A 46 11.36 10.37 -11.66
CA ILE A 46 10.57 9.65 -10.68
C ILE A 46 10.84 10.26 -9.30
N LEU A 47 9.80 10.71 -8.60
CA LEU A 47 9.91 11.34 -7.29
C LEU A 47 9.54 10.37 -6.16
N TRP A 48 8.56 9.52 -6.40
CA TRP A 48 8.02 8.61 -5.41
C TRP A 48 7.63 7.28 -6.04
N LEU A 49 7.91 6.21 -5.32
CA LEU A 49 7.53 4.86 -5.66
C LEU A 49 6.81 4.20 -4.48
N MET A 50 5.77 3.44 -4.81
CA MET A 50 5.06 2.61 -3.84
C MET A 50 4.85 1.21 -4.38
N GLU A 51 5.11 0.24 -3.52
CA GLU A 51 4.87 -1.17 -3.75
C GLU A 51 3.96 -1.72 -2.65
N VAL A 52 2.94 -2.47 -3.04
CA VAL A 52 2.00 -3.17 -2.18
C VAL A 52 2.09 -4.64 -2.47
N THR A 53 2.34 -5.43 -1.43
CA THR A 53 2.56 -6.86 -1.59
C THR A 53 1.70 -7.66 -0.63
N VAL A 54 1.11 -8.74 -1.14
CA VAL A 54 0.23 -9.63 -0.38
C VAL A 54 0.85 -11.01 -0.33
N SER A 55 1.25 -11.44 0.87
CA SER A 55 1.79 -12.79 1.12
C SER A 55 3.04 -13.17 0.29
N GLN A 56 3.81 -12.21 -0.24
CA GLN A 56 5.11 -12.50 -0.86
C GLN A 56 6.25 -12.44 0.17
N HIS A 57 7.36 -13.12 -0.15
CA HIS A 57 8.54 -13.12 0.69
C HIS A 57 9.25 -11.76 0.63
N PHE A 58 9.54 -11.16 1.79
CA PHE A 58 10.16 -9.83 1.89
C PHE A 58 11.45 -9.68 1.08
N GLY A 59 12.28 -10.74 1.03
CA GLY A 59 13.52 -10.73 0.24
C GLY A 59 13.29 -10.52 -1.27
N ASP A 60 12.21 -11.06 -1.83
CA ASP A 60 11.89 -10.89 -3.25
C ASP A 60 11.46 -9.46 -3.56
N ILE A 61 10.63 -8.89 -2.68
CA ILE A 61 10.20 -7.49 -2.75
C ILE A 61 11.42 -6.56 -2.65
N MET A 62 12.31 -6.80 -1.68
CA MET A 62 13.49 -5.96 -1.52
C MET A 62 14.48 -6.08 -2.68
N ARG A 63 14.61 -7.27 -3.28
CA ARG A 63 15.37 -7.45 -4.51
C ARG A 63 14.77 -6.61 -5.66
N LYS A 64 13.45 -6.73 -5.89
CA LYS A 64 12.71 -5.93 -6.89
C LYS A 64 12.95 -4.42 -6.68
N ILE A 65 12.85 -3.95 -5.44
CA ILE A 65 13.03 -2.53 -5.10
C ILE A 65 14.46 -2.07 -5.30
N LYS A 66 15.45 -2.86 -4.90
CA LYS A 66 16.87 -2.53 -5.12
C LYS A 66 17.16 -2.41 -6.61
N GLU A 67 16.65 -3.34 -7.43
CA GLU A 67 16.75 -3.26 -8.89
C GLU A 67 16.09 -1.99 -9.46
N TYR A 68 14.99 -1.52 -8.86
CA TYR A 68 14.36 -0.24 -9.26
C TYR A 68 15.25 0.94 -8.90
N MET A 69 15.77 0.99 -7.68
CA MET A 69 16.61 2.12 -7.24
C MET A 69 17.95 2.19 -7.96
N GLU A 70 18.52 1.06 -8.39
CA GLU A 70 19.75 1.04 -9.18
C GLU A 70 19.55 1.62 -10.58
N LYS A 71 18.35 1.49 -11.14
CA LYS A 71 18.04 1.89 -12.52
C LYS A 71 17.31 3.23 -12.61
N CYS A 72 16.65 3.65 -11.54
CA CYS A 72 15.94 4.92 -11.46
C CYS A 72 16.82 5.97 -10.79
N GLU A 73 17.26 6.95 -11.58
CA GLU A 73 17.72 8.21 -11.01
C GLU A 73 16.52 8.98 -10.46
N GLY A 74 16.64 9.55 -9.27
CA GLY A 74 15.68 10.54 -8.79
C GLY A 74 14.72 10.15 -7.66
N PRO A 75 14.26 8.89 -7.46
CA PRO A 75 13.26 8.63 -6.43
C PRO A 75 13.68 9.18 -5.07
N VAL A 76 12.86 10.06 -4.52
CA VAL A 76 13.12 10.76 -3.25
C VAL A 76 12.56 9.94 -2.09
N MET A 77 11.44 9.27 -2.31
CA MET A 77 10.74 8.48 -1.32
C MET A 77 10.30 7.12 -1.88
N MET A 78 10.49 6.06 -1.11
CA MET A 78 9.99 4.72 -1.39
C MET A 78 9.06 4.28 -0.27
N ILE A 79 7.89 3.76 -0.61
CA ILE A 79 6.92 3.19 0.34
C ILE A 79 6.67 1.73 0.00
N VAL A 80 6.77 0.84 0.98
CA VAL A 80 6.40 -0.57 0.83
C VAL A 80 5.34 -0.92 1.85
N ILE A 81 4.20 -1.42 1.36
CA ILE A 81 3.09 -1.89 2.17
C ILE A 81 3.05 -3.41 2.06
N ILE A 82 3.40 -4.09 3.15
CA ILE A 82 3.44 -5.54 3.24
C ILE A 82 2.18 -6.01 3.95
N ILE A 83 1.36 -6.79 3.26
CA ILE A 83 0.13 -7.39 3.78
C ILE A 83 0.35 -8.89 3.90
N CYS A 84 0.56 -9.36 5.12
CA CYS A 84 0.74 -10.78 5.42
C CYS A 84 -0.47 -11.31 6.18
N LYS A 85 -0.83 -12.57 5.92
CA LYS A 85 -1.74 -13.30 6.80
C LYS A 85 -0.93 -13.82 7.98
N ALA A 86 -1.46 -13.71 9.19
CA ALA A 86 -0.82 -14.28 10.37
C ALA A 86 -0.61 -15.79 10.24
N ARG A 87 -1.49 -16.49 9.49
CA ARG A 87 -1.35 -17.91 9.14
C ARG A 87 -1.88 -18.20 7.74
N ALA A 88 -1.38 -19.28 7.14
CA ALA A 88 -1.93 -19.80 5.90
C ALA A 88 -3.36 -20.33 6.12
N TYR A 89 -4.26 -20.01 5.19
CA TYR A 89 -5.63 -20.51 5.23
C TYR A 89 -5.66 -22.03 5.03
N SER A 90 -6.49 -22.71 5.81
CA SER A 90 -6.83 -24.12 5.64
C SER A 90 -8.35 -24.25 5.54
N SER A 91 -8.82 -24.97 4.52
CA SER A 91 -10.24 -25.25 4.35
C SER A 91 -10.78 -26.08 5.51
N PRO A 92 -12.05 -25.88 5.93
CA PRO A 92 -12.64 -26.70 6.98
C PRO A 92 -12.74 -28.17 6.54
N GLU A 93 -12.46 -29.08 7.47
CA GLU A 93 -12.69 -30.51 7.28
C GLU A 93 -14.18 -30.84 7.24
N VAL A 94 -14.55 -31.88 6.48
CA VAL A 94 -15.95 -32.34 6.35
C VAL A 94 -16.57 -32.79 7.68
N THR A 95 -15.73 -33.18 8.64
CA THR A 95 -16.08 -33.60 10.01
C THR A 95 -16.00 -32.47 11.03
N SER A 96 -15.50 -31.30 10.66
CA SER A 96 -15.43 -30.13 11.54
C SER A 96 -16.82 -29.54 11.83
N SER A 97 -16.91 -28.64 12.81
CA SER A 97 -18.15 -27.90 13.11
C SER A 97 -18.70 -27.18 11.87
N ALA A 98 -17.84 -26.60 11.04
CA ALA A 98 -18.26 -25.99 9.77
C ALA A 98 -18.80 -27.04 8.78
N GLY A 99 -18.13 -28.19 8.65
CA GLY A 99 -18.58 -29.30 7.80
C GLY A 99 -19.94 -29.86 8.22
N ILE A 100 -20.16 -30.02 9.53
CA ILE A 100 -21.45 -30.40 10.11
C ILE A 100 -22.49 -29.30 9.83
N TRP A 101 -22.13 -28.03 10.06
CA TRP A 101 -23.01 -26.89 9.80
C TRP A 101 -23.49 -26.86 8.35
N ALA A 102 -22.59 -27.05 7.37
CA ALA A 102 -22.93 -27.02 5.95
C ALA A 102 -23.80 -28.21 5.50
N LYS A 103 -23.64 -29.37 6.13
CA LYS A 103 -24.54 -30.52 5.91
C LYS A 103 -25.96 -30.24 6.40
N THR A 104 -26.07 -29.57 7.55
CA THR A 104 -27.37 -29.17 8.12
C THR A 104 -27.99 -28.00 7.36
N HIS A 105 -27.18 -27.04 6.92
CA HIS A 105 -27.60 -25.81 6.25
C HIS A 105 -27.18 -25.83 4.78
N LYS A 106 -28.06 -26.40 3.95
CA LYS A 106 -27.85 -26.53 2.50
C LYS A 106 -27.87 -25.20 1.75
N THR A 107 -28.44 -24.15 2.35
CA THR A 107 -28.51 -22.83 1.75
C THR A 107 -27.18 -22.12 1.89
N LEU A 108 -26.67 -21.60 0.77
CA LEU A 108 -25.51 -20.72 0.77
C LEU A 108 -25.94 -19.34 1.31
N LEU A 109 -25.26 -18.87 2.35
CA LEU A 109 -25.53 -17.56 2.94
C LEU A 109 -24.93 -16.44 2.08
N ASN A 110 -25.68 -15.36 1.94
CA ASN A 110 -25.12 -14.11 1.40
C ASN A 110 -24.20 -13.44 2.45
N LEU A 111 -23.53 -12.34 2.07
CA LEU A 111 -22.54 -11.69 2.96
C LEU A 111 -23.17 -11.19 4.27
N GLU A 112 -24.36 -10.60 4.19
CA GLU A 112 -25.08 -10.02 5.34
C GLU A 112 -25.57 -11.10 6.31
N GLU A 113 -26.02 -12.25 5.79
CA GLU A 113 -26.44 -13.40 6.60
C GLU A 113 -25.26 -14.17 7.21
N TRP A 114 -24.10 -14.10 6.56
CA TRP A 114 -22.92 -14.86 6.95
C TRP A 114 -22.12 -14.16 8.05
N GLN A 115 -22.04 -12.84 8.02
CA GLN A 115 -21.37 -12.04 9.06
C GLN A 115 -22.17 -12.08 10.37
N HIS A 116 -21.48 -11.95 11.51
CA HIS A 116 -22.13 -11.89 12.82
C HIS A 116 -22.53 -10.43 13.13
N ASP A 117 -23.73 -10.19 13.69
CA ASP A 117 -24.24 -8.83 13.98
C ASP A 117 -23.38 -8.05 15.02
N ASP A 118 -22.60 -8.76 15.84
CA ASP A 118 -21.59 -8.15 16.72
C ASP A 118 -20.35 -7.74 15.91
N ASP A 119 -20.52 -6.67 15.15
CA ASP A 119 -19.63 -6.18 14.08
C ASP A 119 -18.29 -5.57 14.57
N ARG A 120 -17.89 -5.88 15.79
CA ARG A 120 -16.57 -5.55 16.33
C ARG A 120 -15.69 -6.79 16.25
N PRO A 121 -14.91 -6.97 15.18
CA PRO A 121 -13.94 -8.07 15.15
C PRO A 121 -12.96 -7.88 16.31
N VAL A 122 -13.09 -8.76 17.31
CA VAL A 122 -12.11 -8.89 18.38
C VAL A 122 -10.79 -9.25 17.70
N ASP A 123 -9.80 -8.37 17.81
CA ASP A 123 -8.44 -8.56 17.31
C ASP A 123 -8.27 -8.69 15.78
N GLY A 124 -9.19 -8.14 14.98
CA GLY A 124 -9.09 -8.18 13.51
C GLY A 124 -9.33 -9.56 12.89
N LEU A 125 -9.95 -10.48 13.64
CA LEU A 125 -10.46 -11.75 13.11
C LEU A 125 -11.84 -11.54 12.47
N VAL A 126 -12.03 -12.08 11.27
CA VAL A 126 -13.35 -12.13 10.65
C VAL A 126 -14.21 -13.15 11.40
N GLN A 127 -15.28 -12.69 12.05
CA GLN A 127 -16.27 -13.55 12.68
C GLN A 127 -17.42 -13.83 11.71
N SER A 128 -17.91 -15.06 11.70
CA SER A 128 -19.07 -15.45 10.90
C SER A 128 -19.93 -16.46 11.65
N VAL A 129 -21.20 -16.58 11.24
CA VAL A 129 -22.15 -17.55 11.80
C VAL A 129 -21.75 -19.01 11.48
N VAL A 130 -20.88 -19.20 10.49
CA VAL A 130 -20.36 -20.52 10.10
C VAL A 130 -19.05 -20.77 10.85
N PRO A 131 -19.00 -21.70 11.83
CA PRO A 131 -17.92 -21.81 12.80
C PRO A 131 -16.62 -22.33 12.15
N HIS A 132 -15.84 -21.40 11.61
CA HIS A 132 -14.52 -21.63 11.04
C HIS A 132 -13.73 -20.33 10.97
N ARG A 133 -12.40 -20.44 10.94
CA ARG A 133 -11.54 -19.30 10.66
C ARG A 133 -11.35 -19.15 9.14
N TRP A 134 -12.30 -18.49 8.50
CA TRP A 134 -12.28 -18.25 7.05
C TRP A 134 -11.13 -17.35 6.60
N MET A 135 -10.69 -16.48 7.50
CA MET A 135 -9.53 -15.63 7.31
C MET A 135 -8.85 -15.39 8.65
N ASP A 136 -7.53 -15.55 8.67
CA ASP A 136 -6.71 -15.09 9.78
C ASP A 136 -6.51 -13.58 9.71
N ARG A 137 -6.13 -13.00 10.86
CA ARG A 137 -5.75 -11.59 10.97
C ARG A 137 -4.72 -11.23 9.90
N LEU A 138 -4.93 -10.08 9.28
CA LEU A 138 -3.93 -9.47 8.42
C LEU A 138 -2.96 -8.63 9.26
N ASP A 139 -1.68 -8.87 9.06
CA ASP A 139 -0.61 -8.02 9.54
C ASP A 139 -0.15 -7.13 8.40
N ILE A 140 -0.39 -5.83 8.55
CA ILE A 140 0.01 -4.83 7.56
C ILE A 140 1.21 -4.08 8.13
N THR A 141 2.33 -4.15 7.44
CA THR A 141 3.54 -3.40 7.77
C THR A 141 3.79 -2.36 6.70
N VAL A 142 3.89 -1.10 7.09
CA VAL A 142 4.29 -0.01 6.20
C VAL A 142 5.74 0.33 6.49
N LYS A 143 6.56 0.32 5.44
CA LYS A 143 7.95 0.76 5.49
C LYS A 143 8.14 1.93 4.53
N VAL A 144 8.82 2.96 4.99
CA VAL A 144 9.10 4.17 4.21
C VAL A 144 10.59 4.45 4.29
N TRP A 145 11.19 4.75 3.16
CA TRP A 145 12.57 5.22 3.07
C TRP A 145 12.64 6.52 2.29
N LEU A 146 13.54 7.39 2.71
CA LEU A 146 13.93 8.61 2.01
C LEU A 146 15.33 8.41 1.45
N ARG A 147 15.59 9.02 0.29
CA ARG A 147 16.94 9.06 -0.27
C ARG A 147 17.83 9.90 0.64
N HIS A 148 19.00 9.37 1.00
CA HIS A 148 19.99 10.08 1.78
C HIS A 148 20.63 11.20 0.93
N PRO A 149 21.15 12.29 1.52
CA PRO A 149 21.85 13.34 0.78
C PRO A 149 23.05 12.89 -0.05
N ASP A 150 23.62 11.71 0.21
CA ASP A 150 24.66 11.10 -0.64
C ASP A 150 24.10 10.49 -1.94
N GLY A 151 22.79 10.50 -2.12
CA GLY A 151 22.10 9.99 -3.30
C GLY A 151 21.61 8.55 -3.20
N HIS A 152 21.85 7.84 -2.08
CA HIS A 152 21.51 6.42 -1.92
C HIS A 152 20.38 6.18 -0.91
N PHE A 153 19.70 5.03 -1.05
CA PHE A 153 18.77 4.53 -0.03
C PHE A 153 19.47 3.53 0.88
N SER A 154 19.35 3.71 2.19
CA SER A 154 19.78 2.71 3.18
C SER A 154 18.61 1.79 3.53
N PHE A 155 18.52 0.65 2.86
CA PHE A 155 17.45 -0.33 3.07
C PHE A 155 17.70 -1.25 4.27
N ASP A 156 18.91 -1.28 4.79
CA ASP A 156 19.32 -2.24 5.83
C ASP A 156 18.74 -1.90 7.20
N ASP A 157 18.43 -0.61 7.45
CA ASP A 157 17.76 -0.17 8.67
C ASP A 157 16.54 0.69 8.35
N ALA A 158 15.36 0.09 8.52
CA ALA A 158 14.08 0.77 8.37
C ALA A 158 13.65 1.54 9.63
N ASN A 159 14.54 1.81 10.59
CA ASN A 159 14.25 2.59 11.80
C ASN A 159 15.33 3.66 12.09
N ASN A 160 15.94 4.20 11.04
CA ASN A 160 16.93 5.28 11.14
C ASN A 160 16.31 6.66 10.82
N LEU A 161 17.15 7.67 10.60
CA LEU A 161 16.70 9.02 10.26
C LEU A 161 16.00 9.12 8.89
N TYR A 162 16.29 8.19 7.99
CA TYR A 162 15.80 8.15 6.60
C TYR A 162 14.96 6.90 6.31
N GLY A 163 14.60 6.13 7.34
CA GLY A 163 13.82 4.91 7.23
C GLY A 163 12.87 4.76 8.41
N ARG A 164 11.62 4.41 8.17
CA ARG A 164 10.66 4.05 9.23
C ARG A 164 9.84 2.84 8.87
N SER A 165 9.62 1.96 9.85
CA SER A 165 8.71 0.83 9.78
C SER A 165 7.65 0.99 10.85
N ALA A 166 6.38 0.79 10.49
CA ALA A 166 5.29 0.68 11.46
C ALA A 166 4.35 -0.44 11.06
N GLN A 167 3.73 -1.07 12.06
CA GLN A 167 2.70 -2.07 11.86
C GLN A 167 1.35 -1.43 12.11
N LEU A 168 0.45 -1.54 11.15
CA LEU A 168 -0.95 -1.18 11.32
C LEU A 168 -1.62 -2.35 12.05
N THR A 169 -1.81 -2.19 13.35
CA THR A 169 -2.56 -3.10 14.20
C THR A 169 -3.94 -2.52 14.51
N PRO A 170 -4.97 -3.35 14.74
CA PRO A 170 -6.31 -2.87 15.11
C PRO A 170 -6.35 -2.07 16.42
N GLU A 171 -5.36 -2.22 17.30
CA GLU A 171 -5.27 -1.53 18.59
C GLU A 171 -3.82 -1.23 18.97
N PRO A 172 -3.62 -0.19 19.80
CA PRO A 172 -3.26 1.13 19.30
C PRO A 172 -2.05 1.06 18.35
N CYS A 173 -2.18 1.66 17.17
CA CYS A 173 -1.15 1.62 16.13
C CYS A 173 0.19 2.17 16.65
N THR A 174 1.11 1.28 17.05
CA THR A 174 2.41 1.68 17.57
C THR A 174 3.32 2.12 16.42
N GLY A 175 4.04 3.24 16.60
CA GLY A 175 5.03 3.70 15.64
C GLY A 175 4.50 4.59 14.51
N MET A 176 3.17 4.81 14.42
CA MET A 176 2.57 5.64 13.38
C MET A 176 3.01 7.10 13.41
N ALA A 177 3.24 7.67 14.59
CA ALA A 177 3.75 9.04 14.70
C ALA A 177 5.13 9.19 14.02
N GLY A 178 6.00 8.20 14.16
CA GLY A 178 7.29 8.18 13.47
C GLY A 178 7.13 8.00 11.96
N LEU A 179 6.18 7.14 11.54
CA LEU A 179 5.87 6.93 10.13
C LEU A 179 5.33 8.22 9.49
N GLU A 180 4.41 8.92 10.16
CA GLU A 180 3.89 10.20 9.70
C GLU A 180 4.98 11.28 9.62
N ALA A 181 5.89 11.31 10.59
CA ALA A 181 7.01 12.25 10.57
C ALA A 181 7.92 12.04 9.34
N ILE A 182 8.25 10.78 9.02
CA ILE A 182 9.08 10.49 7.85
C ILE A 182 8.35 10.77 6.53
N LEU A 183 7.05 10.45 6.46
CA LEU A 183 6.23 10.76 5.29
C LEU A 183 6.15 12.26 5.06
N LYS A 184 5.99 13.08 6.11
CA LYS A 184 6.00 14.55 6.00
C LYS A 184 7.32 15.06 5.46
N ARG A 185 8.43 14.52 5.96
CA ARG A 185 9.77 14.86 5.42
C ARG A 185 9.92 14.44 3.96
N GLY A 186 9.40 13.28 3.58
CA GLY A 186 9.39 12.83 2.18
C GLY A 186 8.58 13.75 1.28
N MET A 187 7.39 14.19 1.72
CA MET A 187 6.57 15.15 0.97
C MET A 187 7.28 16.51 0.79
N VAL A 188 7.99 16.99 1.81
CA VAL A 188 8.84 18.20 1.68
C VAL A 188 9.96 17.98 0.66
N ALA A 189 10.66 16.85 0.74
CA ALA A 189 11.75 16.54 -0.19
C ALA A 189 11.27 16.38 -1.64
N ILE A 190 10.07 15.81 -1.84
CA ILE A 190 9.40 15.74 -3.15
C ILE A 190 9.10 17.14 -3.68
N ARG A 191 8.48 17.99 -2.86
CA ARG A 191 8.21 19.40 -3.20
C ARG A 191 9.49 20.13 -3.60
N ASP A 192 10.55 19.99 -2.81
CA ASP A 192 11.83 20.65 -3.08
C ASP A 192 12.46 20.14 -4.39
N SER A 193 12.36 18.84 -4.67
CA SER A 193 12.82 18.26 -5.94
C SER A 193 12.01 18.75 -7.14
N ILE A 194 10.71 19.04 -6.96
CA ILE A 194 9.86 19.63 -8.00
C ILE A 194 10.28 21.07 -8.28
N ILE A 195 10.50 21.87 -7.24
CA ILE A 195 10.98 23.26 -7.37
C ILE A 195 12.29 23.26 -8.14
N ASP A 196 13.26 22.44 -7.72
CA ASP A 196 14.56 22.31 -8.37
C ASP A 196 14.44 21.91 -9.85
N PHE A 197 13.49 21.03 -10.17
CA PHE A 197 13.25 20.59 -11.53
C PHE A 197 12.65 21.72 -12.38
N VAL A 198 11.61 22.39 -11.89
CA VAL A 198 10.93 23.49 -12.58
C VAL A 198 11.89 24.66 -12.82
N GLU A 199 12.71 25.01 -11.83
CA GLU A 199 13.72 26.07 -11.94
C GLU A 199 14.76 25.79 -13.03
N LYS A 200 15.10 24.51 -13.26
CA LYS A 200 16.13 24.10 -14.22
C LYS A 200 15.59 23.87 -15.63
N GLU A 201 14.40 23.28 -15.75
CA GLU A 201 13.93 22.68 -17.01
C GLU A 201 12.70 23.39 -17.61
N CYS A 202 12.01 24.27 -16.87
CA CYS A 202 10.75 24.87 -17.31
C CYS A 202 10.80 26.40 -17.35
N GLU A 203 10.10 27.02 -18.31
CA GLU A 203 9.73 28.44 -18.23
C GLU A 203 8.48 28.55 -17.35
N HIS A 204 8.58 29.23 -16.21
CA HIS A 204 7.51 29.31 -15.21
C HIS A 204 7.47 30.70 -14.55
N SER A 205 6.30 31.05 -13.99
CA SER A 205 6.16 32.29 -13.25
C SER A 205 6.78 32.15 -11.85
N GLN A 206 7.37 33.24 -11.32
CA GLN A 206 7.87 33.25 -9.94
C GLN A 206 6.75 33.14 -8.89
N GLU A 207 5.51 33.47 -9.27
CA GLU A 207 4.34 33.39 -8.40
C GLU A 207 3.95 31.94 -8.11
N ASP A 208 4.00 31.07 -9.13
CA ASP A 208 3.71 29.64 -9.01
C ASP A 208 4.70 28.91 -8.08
N LEU A 209 6.00 29.18 -8.24
CA LEU A 209 7.02 28.62 -7.37
C LEU A 209 6.91 29.14 -5.93
N ARG A 210 6.42 30.37 -5.75
CA ARG A 210 6.20 30.91 -4.40
C ARG A 210 5.13 30.12 -3.67
N ALA A 211 3.99 29.85 -4.31
CA ALA A 211 2.94 29.02 -3.72
C ALA A 211 3.47 27.62 -3.33
N LEU A 212 4.26 27.00 -4.22
CA LEU A 212 4.86 25.70 -3.95
C LEU A 212 5.86 25.74 -2.78
N ARG A 213 6.69 26.79 -2.66
CA ARG A 213 7.61 26.96 -1.51
C ARG A 213 6.89 27.17 -0.18
N GLU A 214 5.76 27.86 -0.21
CA GLU A 214 4.93 28.13 0.98
C GLU A 214 4.09 26.90 1.38
N TRP A 215 3.88 25.95 0.46
CA TRP A 215 3.13 24.73 0.74
C TRP A 215 3.79 23.88 1.83
N MET A 216 2.97 23.39 2.76
CA MET A 216 3.37 22.49 3.85
C MET A 216 2.57 21.19 3.79
N PRO A 217 3.18 20.03 4.09
CA PRO A 217 2.45 18.78 4.16
C PRO A 217 1.30 18.84 5.19
N PRO A 218 0.18 18.16 4.93
CA PRO A 218 -0.94 18.12 5.86
C PRO A 218 -0.52 17.49 7.20
N THR A 219 -1.23 17.85 8.27
CA THR A 219 -0.98 17.31 9.61
C THR A 219 -1.12 15.78 9.67
N ARG A 220 -1.99 15.20 8.85
CA ARG A 220 -2.10 13.76 8.63
C ARG A 220 -2.03 13.49 7.13
N ILE A 221 -1.07 12.66 6.73
CA ILE A 221 -0.89 12.30 5.31
C ILE A 221 -1.87 11.20 4.92
N PHE A 222 -2.02 10.21 5.79
CA PHE A 222 -2.95 9.10 5.60
C PHE A 222 -3.98 9.08 6.71
N ASN A 223 -5.20 8.72 6.34
CA ASN A 223 -6.23 8.34 7.29
C ASN A 223 -6.07 6.85 7.59
N TRP A 224 -5.24 6.51 8.57
CA TRP A 224 -4.91 5.12 8.90
C TRP A 224 -6.13 4.32 9.33
N ASP A 225 -7.08 4.95 10.03
CA ASP A 225 -8.32 4.32 10.44
C ASP A 225 -9.16 3.90 9.23
N GLU A 226 -9.22 4.75 8.20
CA GLU A 226 -9.89 4.44 6.94
C GLU A 226 -9.19 3.33 6.16
N ILE A 227 -7.85 3.31 6.15
CA ILE A 227 -7.08 2.22 5.53
C ILE A 227 -7.36 0.90 6.23
N VAL A 228 -7.33 0.89 7.57
CA VAL A 228 -7.64 -0.30 8.38
C VAL A 228 -9.08 -0.75 8.11
N ASP A 229 -10.05 0.15 8.06
CA ASP A 229 -11.45 -0.18 7.75
C ASP A 229 -11.61 -0.77 6.35
N ARG A 230 -10.94 -0.20 5.34
CA ARG A 230 -10.96 -0.74 3.96
C ARG A 230 -10.35 -2.13 3.89
N VAL A 231 -9.23 -2.36 4.56
CA VAL A 231 -8.58 -3.68 4.60
C VAL A 231 -9.44 -4.70 5.34
N ARG A 232 -10.10 -4.28 6.43
CA ARG A 232 -11.08 -5.10 7.16
C ARG A 232 -12.24 -5.52 6.26
N LYS A 233 -12.84 -4.58 5.53
CA LYS A 233 -13.91 -4.85 4.56
C LYS A 233 -13.45 -5.77 3.43
N ALA A 234 -12.23 -5.60 2.93
CA ALA A 234 -11.67 -6.49 1.91
C ALA A 234 -11.45 -7.91 2.46
N SER A 235 -10.96 -8.03 3.69
CA SER A 235 -10.76 -9.31 4.39
C SER A 235 -12.08 -10.04 4.59
N LEU A 236 -13.12 -9.32 5.00
CA LEU A 236 -14.46 -9.88 5.17
C LEU A 236 -14.99 -10.49 3.85
N ARG A 237 -14.82 -9.78 2.73
CA ARG A 237 -15.23 -10.28 1.40
C ARG A 237 -14.42 -11.50 0.96
N ASP A 238 -13.09 -11.48 1.12
CA ASP A 238 -12.23 -12.63 0.79
C ASP A 238 -12.58 -13.86 1.64
N ALA A 239 -12.88 -13.67 2.92
CA ALA A 239 -13.34 -14.73 3.81
C ALA A 239 -14.69 -15.32 3.36
N HIS A 240 -15.66 -14.48 2.99
CA HIS A 240 -16.96 -14.92 2.48
C HIS A 240 -16.85 -15.64 1.13
N GLU A 241 -16.00 -15.17 0.21
CA GLU A 241 -15.75 -15.87 -1.05
C GLU A 241 -15.15 -17.26 -0.83
N ARG A 242 -14.24 -17.42 0.13
CA ARG A 242 -13.73 -18.77 0.51
C ARG A 242 -14.83 -19.67 1.05
N TYR A 243 -15.73 -19.11 1.87
CA TYR A 243 -16.90 -19.83 2.33
C TYR A 243 -17.77 -20.29 1.16
N LYS A 244 -18.09 -19.42 0.20
CA LYS A 244 -18.89 -19.77 -0.97
C LYS A 244 -18.27 -20.89 -1.78
N VAL A 245 -16.97 -20.79 -2.07
CA VAL A 245 -16.23 -21.82 -2.82
C VAL A 245 -16.26 -23.15 -2.09
N TRP A 246 -15.94 -23.15 -0.80
CA TRP A 246 -15.95 -24.38 0.00
C TRP A 246 -17.35 -24.98 0.15
N HIS A 247 -18.37 -24.15 0.41
CA HIS A 247 -19.75 -24.60 0.60
C HIS A 247 -20.30 -25.19 -0.69
N THR A 248 -20.06 -24.56 -1.84
CA THR A 248 -20.47 -25.09 -3.15
C THR A 248 -19.84 -26.46 -3.43
N ALA A 249 -18.56 -26.64 -3.10
CA ALA A 249 -17.85 -27.90 -3.29
C ALA A 249 -18.34 -29.04 -2.37
N ASN A 250 -18.90 -28.71 -1.20
CA ASN A 250 -19.26 -29.70 -0.17
C ASN A 250 -20.77 -29.84 0.10
N GLY A 251 -21.58 -28.86 -0.30
CA GLY A 251 -23.01 -28.76 -0.03
C GLY A 251 -23.91 -29.19 -1.20
N GLY A 252 -23.35 -29.37 -2.40
CA GLY A 252 -24.13 -29.47 -3.65
C GLY A 252 -24.25 -30.84 -4.33
N HIS A 253 -23.65 -31.91 -3.81
CA HIS A 253 -23.75 -33.24 -4.43
C HIS A 253 -24.18 -34.31 -3.42
N ARG A 254 -25.46 -34.31 -3.08
CA ARG A 254 -26.23 -35.49 -2.65
C ARG A 254 -27.73 -35.20 -2.65
#